data_AF-A0A315CD55-F1
#
_entry.id   AF-A0A315CD55-F1
#
_cell.length_a   1.000
_cell.length_b   1.000
_cell.length_c   1.000
_cell.angle_alpha   90.00
_cell.angle_beta   90.00
_cell.angle_gamma   90.00
#
_symmetry.space_group_name_H-M   'P 1'
#
loop_
_entity.id
_entity.type
_entity.pdbx_description
1 polymer ?
#
loop_
_entity_poly.entity_id
_entity_poly.type
_entity_poly.pdbx_seq_one_letter_code
_entity_poly.pdbx_strand_id
1 'polypeptide(L)'
;MIPSLKQVAIAINLICKNSDAFTPSMVRQLLGRDFPATEPATLSAQIQPHLRTLREAGIIIIRKTHQRRNRPHRLINRELLIEISLNDEYFTPIRLADMPSPDEDPEESEDPSAVSQDETTNAIIDMERRLMELEEIVELMQAKLNAIGTVLRP
;
A
#
# COMPACT_ATOMS: atom_id res chain seq x y z
N MET A 1 14.85 15.14 -8.29
CA MET A 1 15.06 13.73 -8.68
C MET A 1 13.77 12.99 -8.34
N ILE A 2 13.25 12.14 -9.23
CA ILE A 2 11.94 11.47 -9.08
C ILE A 2 12.22 10.02 -8.64
N PRO A 3 11.45 9.43 -7.70
CA PRO A 3 11.60 8.03 -7.32
C PRO A 3 11.33 7.13 -8.52
N SER A 4 12.20 6.16 -8.74
CA SER A 4 12.03 5.12 -9.75
C SER A 4 11.15 3.98 -9.26
N LEU A 5 10.62 3.17 -10.19
CA LEU A 5 9.89 1.94 -9.85
C LEU A 5 10.72 1.00 -8.96
N LYS A 6 12.02 0.87 -9.23
CA LYS A 6 12.96 0.09 -8.44
C LYS A 6 13.04 0.58 -6.99
N GLN A 7 13.17 1.88 -6.79
CA GLN A 7 13.20 2.47 -5.44
C GLN A 7 11.88 2.23 -4.69
N VAL A 8 10.73 2.33 -5.38
CA VAL A 8 9.43 2.01 -4.81
C VAL A 8 9.32 0.53 -4.44
N ALA A 9 9.80 -0.38 -5.29
CA ALA A 9 9.80 -1.81 -5.02
C ALA A 9 10.71 -2.19 -3.83
N ILE A 10 11.90 -1.60 -3.75
CA ILE A 10 12.81 -1.74 -2.59
C ILE A 10 12.11 -1.27 -1.31
N ALA A 11 11.45 -0.11 -1.34
CA ALA A 11 10.73 0.43 -0.20
C ALA A 11 9.59 -0.49 0.27
N ILE A 12 8.79 -1.02 -0.66
CA ILE A 12 7.74 -1.99 -0.35
C ILE A 12 8.33 -3.26 0.26
N ASN A 13 9.42 -3.79 -0.30
CA ASN A 13 10.06 -5.01 0.21
C ASN A 13 10.57 -4.83 1.65
N LEU A 14 11.16 -3.66 1.95
CA LEU A 14 11.60 -3.30 3.29
C LEU A 14 10.44 -3.18 4.28
N ILE A 15 9.35 -2.52 3.89
CA ILE A 15 8.14 -2.38 4.73
C ILE A 15 7.54 -3.77 5.01
N CYS A 16 7.48 -4.60 3.96
CA CYS A 16 6.86 -5.91 4.00
C CYS A 16 7.79 -7.02 4.52
N LYS A 17 8.87 -6.71 5.25
CA LYS A 17 9.81 -7.75 5.75
C LYS A 17 9.14 -8.76 6.68
N ASN A 18 8.22 -8.30 7.53
CA ASN A 18 7.54 -9.11 8.56
C ASN A 18 6.02 -9.19 8.37
N SER A 19 5.46 -8.50 7.38
CA SER A 19 4.02 -8.45 7.09
C SER A 19 3.84 -8.25 5.60
N ASP A 20 2.85 -8.91 4.99
CA ASP A 20 2.55 -8.69 3.57
C ASP A 20 1.66 -7.47 3.34
N ALA A 21 1.27 -6.73 4.40
CA ALA A 21 0.44 -5.53 4.30
C ALA A 21 1.27 -4.25 4.41
N PHE A 22 0.87 -3.21 3.66
CA PHE A 22 1.49 -1.88 3.71
C PHE A 22 0.51 -0.79 3.27
N THR A 23 0.76 0.48 3.61
CA THR A 23 0.01 1.62 3.07
C THR A 23 0.88 2.45 2.12
N PRO A 24 0.28 3.18 1.15
CA PRO A 24 1.00 4.16 0.35
C PRO A 24 1.73 5.22 1.20
N SER A 25 1.18 5.60 2.36
CA SER A 25 1.84 6.49 3.31
C SER A 25 3.14 5.91 3.84
N MET A 26 3.20 4.62 4.21
CA MET A 26 4.44 3.98 4.66
C MET A 26 5.52 4.02 3.58
N VAL A 27 5.16 3.76 2.32
CA VAL A 27 6.09 3.81 1.17
C VAL A 27 6.63 5.21 0.97
N ARG A 28 5.74 6.21 0.99
CA ARG A 28 6.13 7.63 0.90
C ARG A 28 7.04 8.06 2.04
N GLN A 29 6.74 7.64 3.27
CA GLN A 29 7.54 7.99 4.44
C GLN A 29 8.93 7.40 4.35
N LEU A 30 9.07 6.15 3.88
CA LEU A 30 10.37 5.51 3.70
C LEU A 30 11.18 6.20 2.59
N LEU A 31 10.55 6.47 1.44
CA LEU A 31 11.20 7.18 0.33
C LEU A 31 11.48 8.66 0.64
N GLY A 32 10.71 9.30 1.53
CA GLY A 32 10.92 10.69 1.93
C GLY A 32 12.29 10.92 2.57
N ARG A 33 12.92 9.87 3.12
CA ARG A 33 14.29 9.91 3.63
C ARG A 33 15.32 10.07 2.51
N ASP A 34 15.08 9.43 1.37
CA ASP A 34 15.95 9.48 0.20
C ASP A 34 15.67 10.73 -0.66
N PHE A 35 14.49 11.33 -0.53
CA PHE A 35 14.05 12.52 -1.27
C PHE A 35 13.64 13.69 -0.33
N PRO A 36 14.52 14.16 0.56
CA PRO A 36 14.15 15.14 1.61
C PRO A 36 13.73 16.52 1.05
N ALA A 37 14.16 16.85 -0.17
CA ALA A 37 13.82 18.11 -0.84
C ALA A 37 12.48 18.08 -1.58
N THR A 38 11.78 16.93 -1.61
CA THR A 38 10.51 16.77 -2.33
C THR A 38 9.35 16.81 -1.36
N GLU A 39 8.34 17.64 -1.66
CA GLU A 39 7.17 17.74 -0.79
C GLU A 39 6.41 16.40 -0.68
N PRO A 40 5.86 16.06 0.49
CA PRO A 40 5.03 14.88 0.72
C PRO A 40 3.97 14.62 -0.36
N ALA A 41 3.23 15.64 -0.77
CA ALA A 41 2.16 15.51 -1.75
C ALA A 41 2.74 15.16 -3.13
N THR A 42 3.81 15.83 -3.54
CA THR A 42 4.53 15.55 -4.78
C THR A 42 5.11 14.15 -4.79
N LEU A 43 5.72 13.70 -3.69
CA LEU A 43 6.27 12.36 -3.57
C LEU A 43 5.16 11.30 -3.64
N SER A 44 4.01 11.57 -3.03
CA SER A 44 2.82 10.72 -3.13
C SER A 44 2.40 10.56 -4.59
N ALA A 45 2.25 11.68 -5.30
CA ALA A 45 1.85 11.70 -6.70
C ALA A 45 2.85 10.96 -7.60
N GLN A 46 4.14 11.01 -7.29
CA GLN A 46 5.20 10.28 -7.99
C GLN A 46 5.18 8.77 -7.69
N ILE A 47 4.75 8.35 -6.49
CA ILE A 47 4.65 6.93 -6.10
C ILE A 47 3.40 6.25 -6.69
N GLN A 48 2.28 6.96 -6.80
CA GLN A 48 1.01 6.41 -7.31
C GLN A 48 1.11 5.67 -8.66
N PRO A 49 1.77 6.21 -9.72
CA PRO A 49 1.91 5.49 -10.98
C PRO A 49 2.68 4.18 -10.81
N HIS A 50 3.71 4.15 -9.96
CA HIS A 50 4.46 2.92 -9.68
C HIS A 50 3.63 1.87 -8.95
N LEU A 51 2.81 2.28 -7.96
CA LEU A 51 1.86 1.38 -7.31
C LEU A 51 0.79 0.87 -8.28
N ARG A 52 0.39 1.67 -9.28
CA ARG A 52 -0.50 1.20 -10.34
C ARG A 52 0.18 0.12 -11.19
N THR A 53 1.41 0.35 -11.65
CA THR A 53 2.17 -0.65 -12.42
C THR A 53 2.38 -1.96 -11.65
N LEU A 54 2.73 -1.90 -10.37
CA LEU A 54 2.88 -3.11 -9.53
C LEU A 54 1.55 -3.87 -9.37
N ARG A 55 0.42 -3.16 -9.40
CA ARG A 55 -0.90 -3.77 -9.30
C ARG A 55 -1.33 -4.42 -10.62
N GLU A 56 -1.09 -3.74 -11.74
CA GLU A 56 -1.29 -4.28 -13.09
C GLU A 56 -0.43 -5.52 -13.33
N ALA A 57 0.78 -5.55 -12.77
CA ALA A 57 1.66 -6.72 -12.78
C ALA A 57 1.24 -7.84 -11.80
N GLY A 58 0.17 -7.67 -11.03
CA GLY A 58 -0.31 -8.66 -10.05
C GLY A 58 0.59 -8.84 -8.83
N ILE A 59 1.52 -7.91 -8.59
CA ILE A 59 2.48 -7.98 -7.47
C ILE A 59 1.80 -7.55 -6.16
N ILE A 60 0.93 -6.54 -6.24
CA ILE A 60 0.18 -6.02 -5.10
C ILE A 60 -1.32 -5.93 -5.41
N ILE A 61 -2.16 -6.01 -4.38
CA ILE A 61 -3.60 -5.71 -4.46
C ILE A 61 -3.99 -4.69 -3.40
N ILE A 62 -5.09 -3.98 -3.62
CA ILE A 62 -5.73 -3.15 -2.60
C ILE A 62 -6.62 -4.05 -1.75
N ARG A 63 -6.46 -4.01 -0.43
CA ARG A 63 -7.41 -4.65 0.50
C ARG A 63 -8.71 -3.85 0.48
N LYS A 64 -9.84 -4.57 0.38
CA LYS A 64 -11.16 -3.97 0.53
C LYS A 64 -11.36 -3.64 2.01
N THR A 65 -11.17 -2.39 2.37
CA THR A 65 -11.41 -1.85 3.72
C THR A 65 -12.43 -0.72 3.63
N HIS A 66 -13.02 -0.34 4.76
CA HIS A 66 -13.93 0.81 4.85
C HIS A 66 -13.22 2.15 4.57
N GLN A 67 -11.89 2.19 4.63
CA GLN A 67 -11.11 3.39 4.35
C GLN A 67 -11.13 3.73 2.85
N ARG A 68 -11.46 4.98 2.51
CA ARG A 68 -11.43 5.46 1.11
C ARG A 68 -10.05 5.98 0.69
N ARG A 69 -9.33 6.64 1.59
CA ARG A 69 -7.97 7.19 1.37
C ARG A 69 -6.92 6.28 2.01
N ASN A 70 -5.68 6.29 1.50
CA ASN A 70 -4.54 5.52 2.01
C ASN A 70 -4.83 4.01 2.20
N ARG A 71 -5.62 3.41 1.29
CA ARG A 71 -6.06 2.02 1.44
C ARG A 71 -4.86 1.08 1.61
N PRO A 72 -4.91 0.15 2.56
CA PRO A 72 -3.86 -0.83 2.73
C PRO A 72 -3.77 -1.71 1.50
N HIS A 73 -2.54 -1.90 1.03
CA HIS A 73 -2.19 -2.82 -0.02
C HIS A 73 -1.67 -4.11 0.60
N ARG A 74 -1.81 -5.21 -0.12
CA ARG A 74 -1.25 -6.52 0.21
C ARG A 74 -0.30 -6.95 -0.90
N LEU A 75 0.91 -7.35 -0.52
CA LEU A 75 1.87 -8.02 -1.38
C LEU A 75 1.38 -9.44 -1.66
N ILE A 76 1.28 -9.79 -2.94
CA ILE A 76 0.90 -11.13 -3.41
C ILE A 76 2.12 -11.88 -3.90
N ASN A 77 2.98 -11.22 -4.68
CA ASN A 77 4.13 -11.85 -5.31
C ASN A 77 5.45 -11.22 -4.87
N ARG A 78 6.04 -11.76 -3.80
CA ARG A 78 7.31 -11.27 -3.25
C ARG A 78 8.48 -11.56 -4.18
N GLU A 79 8.46 -12.66 -4.93
CA GLU A 79 9.54 -13.04 -5.85
C GLU A 79 9.68 -12.01 -6.98
N LEU A 80 8.57 -11.68 -7.65
CA LEU A 80 8.56 -10.64 -8.69
C LEU A 80 8.93 -9.26 -8.12
N LEU A 81 8.51 -8.93 -6.89
CA LEU A 81 8.92 -7.68 -6.25
C LEU A 81 10.44 -7.63 -6.04
N ILE A 82 11.05 -8.75 -5.64
CA ILE A 82 12.51 -8.88 -5.46
C ILE A 82 13.21 -8.74 -6.82
N GLU A 83 12.72 -9.36 -7.88
CA GLU A 83 13.28 -9.23 -9.22
C GLU A 83 13.31 -7.76 -9.69
N ILE A 84 12.22 -7.02 -9.50
CA ILE A 84 12.15 -5.57 -9.79
C ILE A 84 13.13 -4.77 -8.94
N SER A 85 13.33 -5.19 -7.69
CA SER A 85 14.25 -4.50 -6.78
C SER A 85 15.72 -4.72 -7.12
N LEU A 86 16.04 -5.78 -7.84
CA LEU A 86 17.42 -6.18 -8.19
C LEU A 86 17.80 -5.78 -9.62
N ASN A 87 16.89 -5.85 -10.57
CA ASN A 87 17.17 -5.58 -11.98
C ASN A 87 17.00 -4.09 -12.32
N ASP A 88 18.02 -3.48 -12.94
CA ASP A 88 17.97 -2.11 -13.49
C ASP A 88 17.36 -2.07 -14.91
N GLU A 89 17.25 -3.22 -15.55
CA GLU A 89 16.71 -3.38 -16.89
C GLU A 89 15.42 -4.20 -16.81
N TYR A 90 14.43 -3.83 -17.63
CA TYR A 90 13.11 -4.44 -17.75
C TYR A 90 12.06 -4.00 -16.73
N PHE A 91 11.33 -2.96 -17.10
CA PHE A 91 9.86 -3.01 -17.00
C PHE A 91 9.26 -2.21 -18.17
N THR A 92 9.20 -2.81 -19.35
CA THR A 92 8.10 -2.50 -20.27
C THR A 92 6.83 -3.01 -19.58
N PRO A 93 5.74 -2.23 -19.52
CA PRO A 93 4.51 -2.68 -18.90
C PRO A 93 4.08 -3.96 -19.60
N ILE A 94 4.15 -5.09 -18.89
CA ILE A 94 3.58 -6.34 -19.36
C ILE A 94 2.09 -6.07 -19.42
N ARG A 95 1.57 -5.79 -20.62
CA ARG A 95 0.15 -5.95 -20.92
C ARG A 95 -0.15 -7.43 -20.68
N LEU A 96 -0.51 -7.77 -19.45
CA LEU A 96 -1.27 -8.96 -19.15
C LEU A 96 -2.60 -8.81 -19.89
N ALA A 97 -2.62 -9.33 -21.11
CA ALA A 97 -3.84 -9.61 -21.82
C ALA A 97 -4.70 -10.53 -20.93
N ASP A 98 -5.98 -10.20 -20.86
CA ASP A 98 -7.06 -11.01 -20.30
C ASP A 98 -7.08 -11.21 -18.77
N MET A 99 -7.37 -10.13 -18.04
CA MET A 99 -8.12 -10.20 -16.78
C MET A 99 -9.18 -9.09 -16.80
N PRO A 100 -10.47 -9.38 -16.53
CA PRO A 100 -11.49 -8.33 -16.46
C PRO A 100 -11.19 -7.42 -15.27
N SER A 101 -10.91 -6.14 -15.55
CA SER A 101 -10.89 -5.07 -14.54
C SER A 101 -12.21 -5.06 -13.76
N PRO A 102 -12.21 -5.24 -12.43
CA PRO A 102 -13.33 -4.80 -11.64
C PRO A 102 -13.08 -3.35 -11.22
N ASP A 103 -14.04 -2.52 -11.61
CA ASP A 103 -14.39 -1.21 -11.05
C ASP A 103 -13.53 -0.01 -11.51
N GLU A 104 -13.96 0.53 -12.65
CA GLU A 104 -14.00 1.99 -12.88
C GLU A 104 -14.80 2.66 -11.76
N ASP A 105 -14.29 3.75 -11.15
CA ASP A 105 -15.01 5.01 -10.96
C ASP A 105 -14.15 6.06 -10.20
N PRO A 106 -14.50 7.37 -10.21
CA PRO A 106 -13.77 8.40 -10.95
C PRO A 106 -12.96 9.33 -10.03
N GLU A 107 -12.25 10.27 -10.68
CA GLU A 107 -11.49 11.36 -10.07
C GLU A 107 -12.33 12.19 -9.09
N GLU A 108 -11.77 12.51 -7.91
CA GLU A 108 -12.18 13.71 -7.18
C GLU A 108 -11.10 14.21 -6.20
N SER A 109 -11.09 15.54 -6.10
CA SER A 109 -10.06 16.48 -5.66
C SER A 109 -9.77 16.55 -4.14
N GLU A 110 -8.65 17.23 -3.82
CA GLU A 110 -8.41 18.12 -2.66
C GLU A 110 -8.28 17.53 -1.22
N ASP A 111 -7.12 17.76 -0.58
CA ASP A 111 -6.74 18.95 0.22
C ASP A 111 -5.73 18.55 1.34
N PRO A 112 -4.77 19.41 1.75
CA PRO A 112 -3.60 19.04 2.55
C PRO A 112 -3.81 19.26 4.06
N SER A 113 -3.30 18.34 4.88
CA SER A 113 -3.03 18.61 6.29
C SER A 113 -1.60 18.22 6.63
N ALA A 114 -0.84 19.21 7.09
CA ALA A 114 0.59 19.16 7.37
C ALA A 114 0.82 19.07 8.88
N VAL A 115 1.64 18.12 9.36
CA VAL A 115 2.37 18.26 10.64
C VAL A 115 3.71 17.48 10.63
N SER A 116 4.75 18.18 11.08
CA SER A 116 6.16 17.86 11.45
C SER A 116 6.46 16.40 11.89
N GLN A 117 7.35 15.64 11.24
CA GLN A 117 8.85 15.58 11.25
C GLN A 117 9.51 14.94 12.51
N ASP A 118 9.84 13.66 12.32
CA ASP A 118 10.94 12.80 12.82
C ASP A 118 10.75 11.83 14.01
N GLU A 119 10.31 12.21 15.20
CA GLU A 119 9.91 11.21 16.22
C GLU A 119 8.51 10.65 15.97
N THR A 120 7.67 11.47 15.33
CA THR A 120 6.35 11.09 14.86
C THR A 120 6.40 10.05 13.75
N THR A 121 7.49 9.97 12.99
CA THR A 121 7.58 9.11 11.79
C THR A 121 7.55 7.62 12.12
N ASN A 122 8.35 7.15 13.10
CA ASN A 122 8.31 5.75 13.52
C ASN A 122 7.03 5.43 14.29
N ALA A 123 6.54 6.37 15.10
CA ALA A 123 5.29 6.22 15.83
C ALA A 123 4.08 6.13 14.89
N ILE A 124 4.07 6.85 13.77
CA ILE A 124 3.00 6.79 12.75
C ILE A 124 3.03 5.47 12.01
N ILE A 125 4.20 4.96 11.61
CA ILE A 125 4.32 3.64 10.97
C ILE A 125 3.82 2.54 11.93
N ASP A 126 4.21 2.62 13.20
CA ASP A 126 3.74 1.69 14.23
C ASP A 126 2.24 1.85 14.52
N MET A 127 1.72 3.07 14.52
CA MET A 127 0.28 3.32 14.67
C MET A 127 -0.52 2.81 13.47
N GLU A 128 -0.08 3.04 12.23
CA GLU A 128 -0.72 2.51 11.03
C GLU A 128 -0.68 0.98 11.01
N ARG A 129 0.43 0.37 11.46
CA ARG A 129 0.54 -1.08 11.64
C ARG A 129 -0.43 -1.60 12.70
N ARG A 130 -0.47 -0.97 13.87
CA ARG A 130 -1.40 -1.33 14.95
C ARG A 130 -2.86 -1.14 14.54
N LEU A 131 -3.17 -0.11 13.76
CA LEU A 131 -4.51 0.11 13.21
C LEU A 131 -4.89 -1.02 12.25
N MET A 132 -3.98 -1.46 11.37
CA MET A 132 -4.22 -2.63 10.52
C MET A 132 -4.42 -3.91 11.33
N GLU A 133 -3.61 -4.15 12.36
CA GLU A 133 -3.76 -5.30 13.27
C GLU A 133 -5.12 -5.26 14.00
N LEU A 134 -5.55 -4.07 14.44
CA LEU A 134 -6.85 -3.88 15.09
C LEU A 134 -8.02 -4.07 14.12
N GLU A 135 -7.94 -3.56 12.89
CA GLU A 135 -8.96 -3.79 11.86
C GLU A 135 -9.10 -5.29 11.56
N GLU A 136 -8.00 -6.03 11.46
CA GLU A 136 -8.01 -7.49 11.25
C GLU A 136 -8.63 -8.24 12.45
N ILE A 137 -8.35 -7.81 13.68
CA ILE A 137 -8.96 -8.36 14.89
C ILE A 137 -10.47 -8.08 14.91
N VAL A 138 -10.89 -6.87 14.53
CA VAL A 138 -12.32 -6.49 14.48
C VAL A 138 -13.06 -7.32 13.45
N GLU A 139 -12.49 -7.52 12.26
CA GLU A 139 -13.06 -8.42 11.23
C GLU A 139 -13.21 -9.86 11.76
N LEU A 140 -12.19 -10.37 12.46
CA LEU A 140 -12.22 -11.69 13.08
C LEU A 140 -13.29 -11.79 14.19
N MET A 141 -13.41 -10.75 15.02
CA MET A 141 -14.44 -10.67 16.07
C MET A 141 -15.84 -10.61 15.47
N GLN A 142 -16.03 -9.85 14.40
CA GLN A 142 -17.30 -9.76 13.68
C GLN A 142 -17.68 -11.10 13.05
N ALA A 143 -16.72 -11.81 12.45
CA ALA A 143 -16.94 -13.15 11.91
C ALA A 143 -17.34 -14.15 13.01
N LYS A 144 -16.68 -14.11 14.18
CA LYS A 144 -17.03 -14.96 15.33
C LYS A 144 -18.41 -14.62 15.91
N LEU A 145 -18.75 -13.34 16.03
CA LEU A 145 -20.07 -12.89 16.49
C LEU A 145 -21.18 -13.33 15.54
N ASN A 146 -20.96 -13.22 14.22
CA ASN A 146 -21.90 -13.71 13.22
C ASN A 146 -22.08 -15.23 13.32
N ALA A 147 -21.00 -15.99 13.51
CA ALA A 147 -21.08 -17.44 13.72
C ALA A 147 -21.90 -17.81 14.97
N ILE A 148 -21.74 -17.07 16.07
CA ILE A 148 -22.54 -17.25 17.29
C ILE A 148 -24.02 -16.88 17.03
N GLY A 149 -24.28 -15.77 16.33
CA GLY A 149 -25.62 -15.35 15.95
C GLY A 149 -26.35 -16.36 15.05
N THR A 150 -25.62 -17.08 14.19
CA THR A 150 -26.19 -18.17 13.38
C THR A 150 -26.51 -19.43 14.19
N VAL A 151 -25.80 -19.68 15.30
CA VAL A 151 -26.09 -20.81 16.20
C VAL A 151 -27.24 -20.50 17.16
N LEU A 152 -27.41 -19.23 17.53
CA LEU A 152 -28.44 -18.76 18.47
C LEU A 152 -29.78 -18.38 17.82
N ARG A 153 -29.87 -18.37 16.48
CA ARG A 153 -31.15 -18.29 15.76
C ARG A 153 -31.68 -19.72 15.52
N PRO A 154 -32.64 -20.20 16.33
CA PRO A 154 -33.38 -21.43 16.02
C PRO A 154 -34.26 -21.27 14.77
#